data_AF-E2AF73-F1
#
_entry.id   AF-E2AF73-F1
#
_cell.length_a   1.000
_cell.length_b   1.000
_cell.length_c   1.000
_cell.angle_alpha   90.00
_cell.angle_beta   90.00
_cell.angle_gamma   90.00
#
_symmetry.space_group_name_H-M   'P 1'
#
loop_
_entity.id
_entity.type
_entity.pdbx_description
1 polymer ?
#
loop_
_entity_poly.entity_id
_entity_poly.type
_entity_poly.pdbx_seq_one_letter_code
_entity_poly.pdbx_strand_id
1 'polypeptide(L)'
;RNFIFMHDNARPHTANITRFFQEHNITSLDHPANSPNLNPIEYIWDEMERRLRRREQQPQNFDDLAEIFKQIWNEIPQELIRRCINMRERLQAVIEQREGNTQY
;
A
#
# COMPACT_ATOMS: atom_id res chain seq x y z
N ARG A 1 10.48 10.83 16.91
CA ARG A 1 9.80 9.70 16.23
C ARG A 1 10.67 9.34 15.04
N ASN A 2 11.19 8.12 14.96
CA ASN A 2 11.92 7.67 13.79
C ASN A 2 10.91 7.01 12.85
N PHE A 3 10.82 7.51 11.62
CA PHE A 3 9.95 6.94 10.59
C PHE A 3 10.77 5.99 9.72
N ILE A 4 10.18 4.87 9.33
CA ILE A 4 10.76 3.92 8.39
C ILE A 4 9.90 3.97 7.13
N PHE A 5 10.54 4.15 5.98
CA PHE A 5 9.89 4.17 4.68
C PHE A 5 9.77 2.74 4.13
N MET A 6 8.62 2.37 3.56
CA MET A 6 8.41 1.05 2.96
C MET A 6 8.06 1.21 1.48
N HIS A 7 8.69 0.41 0.62
CA HIS A 7 8.38 0.33 -0.81
C HIS A 7 8.65 -1.08 -1.37
N ASP A 8 8.16 -1.36 -2.57
CA ASP A 8 8.11 -2.68 -3.21
C ASP A 8 9.42 -3.13 -3.91
N ASN A 9 10.49 -2.33 -3.82
CA ASN A 9 11.76 -2.56 -4.50
C ASN A 9 11.65 -2.83 -6.02
N ALA A 10 10.62 -2.28 -6.70
CA ALA A 10 10.46 -2.43 -8.14
C ALA A 10 11.67 -1.88 -8.91
N ARG A 11 12.18 -2.68 -9.87
CA ARG A 11 13.44 -2.45 -10.62
C ARG A 11 13.57 -1.09 -11.33
N PRO A 12 12.51 -0.42 -11.83
CA PRO A 12 12.65 0.90 -12.46
C PRO A 12 13.04 2.01 -11.47
N HIS A 13 12.85 1.78 -10.16
CA HIS A 13 12.94 2.83 -9.14
C HIS A 13 14.15 2.71 -8.22
N THR A 14 14.88 1.59 -8.24
CA THR A 14 15.85 1.29 -7.17
C THR A 14 17.05 2.25 -7.17
N ALA A 15 17.64 2.58 -8.32
CA ALA A 15 18.88 3.38 -8.34
C ALA A 15 18.71 4.83 -7.85
N ASN A 16 17.65 5.52 -8.27
CA ASN A 16 17.44 6.92 -7.92
C ASN A 16 16.83 7.09 -6.52
N ILE A 17 15.90 6.20 -6.14
CA ILE A 17 15.24 6.29 -4.83
C ILE A 17 16.21 5.90 -3.70
N THR A 18 17.08 4.91 -3.92
CA THR A 18 18.10 4.53 -2.93
C THR A 18 19.09 5.67 -2.70
N ARG A 19 19.51 6.39 -3.75
CA ARG A 19 20.37 7.57 -3.60
C ARG A 19 19.67 8.67 -2.82
N PHE A 20 18.42 8.97 -3.16
CA PHE A 20 17.61 9.95 -2.43
C PHE A 20 17.49 9.59 -0.94
N PHE A 21 17.27 8.31 -0.60
CA PHE A 21 17.19 7.90 0.80
C PHE A 21 18.52 8.08 1.55
N GLN A 22 19.65 7.80 0.89
CA GLN A 22 20.98 8.05 1.47
C GLN A 22 21.22 9.54 1.69
N GLU A 23 20.95 10.38 0.69
CA GLU A 23 21.14 11.83 0.76
C GLU A 23 20.27 12.50 1.84
N HIS A 24 19.06 11.99 2.06
CA HIS A 24 18.09 12.54 3.01
C HIS A 24 18.05 11.80 4.36
N ASN A 25 18.95 10.84 4.61
CA ASN A 25 18.97 10.01 5.82
C ASN A 25 17.61 9.33 6.11
N ILE A 26 16.91 8.91 5.06
CA ILE A 26 15.64 8.19 5.18
C ILE A 26 15.96 6.71 5.40
N THR A 27 15.51 6.16 6.53
CA THR A 27 15.61 4.72 6.78
C THR A 27 14.50 4.00 6.01
N SER A 28 14.85 3.08 5.12
CA SER A 28 13.90 2.21 4.43
C SER A 28 13.82 0.82 5.08
N LEU A 29 12.66 0.18 5.00
CA LEU A 29 12.49 -1.21 5.37
C LEU A 29 13.03 -2.12 4.26
N ASP A 30 13.88 -3.08 4.62
CA ASP A 30 14.33 -4.11 3.67
C ASP A 30 13.15 -5.03 3.31
N HIS A 31 12.72 -4.94 2.06
CA HIS A 31 11.60 -5.70 1.52
C HIS A 31 12.05 -6.63 0.39
N PRO A 32 11.62 -7.90 0.34
CA PRO A 32 11.95 -8.79 -0.75
C PRO A 32 11.35 -8.29 -2.07
N ALA A 33 12.19 -8.20 -3.12
CA ALA A 33 11.73 -7.81 -4.45
C ALA A 33 10.63 -8.75 -4.96
N ASN A 34 9.69 -8.22 -5.75
CA ASN A 34 8.55 -8.95 -6.32
C ASN A 34 7.59 -9.57 -5.29
N SER A 35 7.44 -8.96 -4.11
CA SER A 35 6.46 -9.36 -3.09
C SER A 35 5.34 -8.32 -2.92
N PRO A 36 4.48 -8.10 -3.94
CA PRO A 36 3.39 -7.11 -3.87
C PRO A 36 2.38 -7.44 -2.76
N ASN A 37 2.16 -8.74 -2.48
CA ASN A 37 1.30 -9.22 -1.40
C ASN A 37 1.68 -8.69 -0.01
N LEU A 38 2.93 -8.24 0.14
CA LEU A 38 3.47 -7.72 1.38
C LEU A 38 3.47 -6.18 1.44
N ASN A 39 3.03 -5.46 0.40
CA ASN A 39 2.93 -4.01 0.45
C ASN A 39 1.56 -3.59 1.05
N PRO A 40 1.53 -2.94 2.23
CA PRO A 40 0.29 -2.53 2.89
C PRO A 40 -0.62 -1.64 2.05
N ILE A 41 -0.06 -0.89 1.10
CA ILE A 41 -0.82 0.06 0.28
C ILE A 41 -1.74 -0.66 -0.72
N GLU A 42 -1.39 -1.87 -1.16
CA GLU A 42 -2.21 -2.66 -2.10
C GLU A 42 -3.60 -2.92 -1.54
N TYR A 43 -3.69 -3.19 -0.23
CA TYR A 43 -4.98 -3.38 0.43
C TYR A 43 -5.81 -2.10 0.44
N ILE A 44 -5.16 -0.95 0.61
CA ILE A 44 -5.85 0.34 0.60
C ILE A 44 -6.37 0.63 -0.82
N TRP A 45 -5.57 0.33 -1.86
CA TRP A 45 -6.01 0.47 -3.24
C TRP A 45 -7.21 -0.43 -3.57
N ASP A 46 -7.19 -1.70 -3.14
CA ASP A 46 -8.33 -2.62 -3.32
C ASP A 46 -9.60 -2.10 -2.63
N GLU A 47 -9.49 -1.64 -1.37
CA GLU A 47 -10.65 -1.07 -0.67
C GLU A 47 -11.17 0.21 -1.34
N MET A 48 -10.28 1.06 -1.87
CA MET A 48 -10.67 2.25 -2.63
C MET A 48 -11.42 1.87 -3.91
N GLU A 49 -10.92 0.89 -4.66
CA GLU A 49 -11.56 0.39 -5.87
C GLU A 49 -12.93 -0.23 -5.55
N ARG A 50 -13.02 -1.03 -4.48
CA ARG A 50 -14.26 -1.67 -4.05
C ARG A 50 -15.31 -0.66 -3.63
N ARG A 51 -14.90 0.43 -2.96
CA ARG A 51 -15.79 1.55 -2.63
C ARG A 51 -16.27 2.28 -3.89
N LEU A 52 -15.36 2.57 -4.82
CA LEU A 52 -15.70 3.17 -6.11
C LEU A 52 -16.75 2.35 -6.86
N ARG A 53 -16.55 1.03 -6.97
CA ARG A 53 -17.47 0.09 -7.64
C ARG A 53 -18.86 0.01 -6.99
N ARG A 54 -18.97 0.36 -5.71
CA ARG A 54 -20.25 0.36 -4.96
C ARG A 54 -21.01 1.69 -5.04
N ARG A 55 -20.39 2.76 -5.53
CA ARG A 55 -21.08 4.05 -5.66
C ARG A 55 -22.18 3.91 -6.72
N GLU A 56 -23.33 4.48 -6.40
CA GLU A 56 -24.48 4.52 -7.31
C GLU A 56 -24.16 5.31 -8.59
N GLN A 57 -23.42 6.41 -8.43
CA GLN A 57 -22.95 7.23 -9.53
C GLN A 57 -21.49 6.90 -9.85
N GLN A 58 -21.27 6.42 -11.07
CA GLN A 58 -19.92 6.17 -11.59
C GLN A 58 -19.34 7.44 -12.22
N PRO A 59 -18.02 7.68 -12.08
CA PRO A 59 -17.35 8.82 -12.68
C PRO A 59 -17.52 8.79 -14.20
N GLN A 60 -17.78 9.96 -14.80
CA GLN A 60 -17.99 10.08 -16.25
C GLN A 60 -16.72 10.52 -16.97
N ASN A 61 -15.77 11.10 -16.24
CA ASN A 61 -14.50 11.58 -16.76
C ASN A 61 -13.38 11.41 -15.72
N PHE A 62 -12.16 11.77 -16.10
CA PHE A 62 -10.99 11.63 -15.24
C PHE A 62 -11.00 12.58 -14.04
N ASP A 63 -11.53 13.79 -14.18
CA ASP A 63 -11.60 14.77 -13.10
C ASP A 63 -12.59 14.31 -12.02
N ASP A 64 -13.75 13.80 -12.43
CA ASP A 64 -14.73 13.16 -11.53
C ASP A 64 -14.09 12.00 -10.77
N LEU A 65 -13.35 11.13 -11.49
CA LEU A 65 -12.66 9.99 -10.90
C LEU A 65 -11.65 10.44 -9.84
N ALA A 66 -10.84 11.46 -10.15
CA ALA A 66 -9.85 11.99 -9.23
C ALA A 66 -10.50 12.58 -7.96
N GLU A 67 -11.58 13.35 -8.10
CA GLU A 67 -12.31 13.89 -6.94
C GLU A 67 -12.98 12.80 -6.11
N ILE A 68 -13.56 11.79 -6.76
CA ILE A 68 -14.16 10.64 -6.08
C ILE A 68 -13.09 9.86 -5.30
N PHE A 69 -11.91 9.63 -5.86
CA PHE A 69 -10.83 8.94 -5.14
C PHE A 69 -10.36 9.74 -3.91
N LYS A 70 -10.25 11.07 -4.01
CA LYS A 70 -9.94 11.93 -2.86
C LYS A 70 -10.99 11.81 -1.75
N GLN A 71 -12.28 11.79 -2.12
CA GLN A 71 -13.37 11.60 -1.17
C GLN A 71 -13.27 10.22 -0.49
N ILE A 72 -13.14 9.15 -1.29
CA ILE A 72 -13.01 7.79 -0.77
C ILE A 72 -11.82 7.70 0.20
N TRP A 73 -10.67 8.25 -0.17
CA TRP A 73 -9.48 8.28 0.68
C TRP A 73 -9.76 8.94 2.04
N ASN A 74 -10.42 10.10 2.04
CA ASN A 74 -10.76 10.84 3.26
C ASN A 74 -11.79 10.11 4.13
N GLU A 75 -12.62 9.25 3.54
CA GLU A 75 -13.63 8.44 4.22
C GLU A 75 -13.10 7.10 4.74
N ILE A 76 -11.86 6.72 4.41
CA ILE A 76 -11.27 5.47 4.93
C ILE A 76 -10.99 5.65 6.43
N PRO A 77 -11.57 4.81 7.30
CA PRO A 77 -11.31 4.89 8.73
C PRO A 77 -9.83 4.68 9.05
N GLN A 78 -9.29 5.50 9.94
CA GLN A 78 -7.89 5.37 10.37
C GLN A 78 -7.57 3.98 10.94
N GLU A 79 -8.55 3.30 11.55
CA GLU A 79 -8.41 1.93 12.04
C GLU A 79 -8.14 0.92 10.92
N LEU A 80 -8.75 1.10 9.74
CA LEU A 80 -8.48 0.26 8.58
C LEU A 80 -7.02 0.45 8.14
N ILE A 81 -6.56 1.70 8.05
CA ILE A 81 -5.16 2.02 7.72
C ILE A 81 -4.20 1.40 8.74
N ARG A 82 -4.50 1.52 10.05
CA ARG A 82 -3.70 0.91 11.12
C ARG A 82 -3.61 -0.61 10.99
N ARG A 83 -4.73 -1.28 10.68
CA ARG A 83 -4.76 -2.71 10.43
C ARG A 83 -3.88 -3.12 9.25
N CYS A 84 -3.85 -2.30 8.19
CA CYS A 84 -3.01 -2.56 7.01
C CYS A 84 -1.51 -2.44 7.33
N ILE A 85 -1.14 -1.44 8.13
CA ILE A 85 0.25 -1.14 8.51
C ILE A 85 0.81 -2.15 9.52
N ASN A 86 -0.02 -2.98 10.16
CA ASN A 86 0.44 -4.05 11.07
C ASN A 86 1.06 -5.22 10.28
N MET A 87 2.19 -4.93 9.64
CA MET A 87 2.94 -5.83 8.77
C MET A 87 3.49 -7.03 9.53
N ARG A 88 3.75 -6.89 10.84
CA ARG A 88 4.29 -7.97 11.67
C ARG A 88 3.30 -9.14 11.77
N GLU A 89 2.03 -8.88 12.03
CA GLU A 89 1.00 -9.92 12.08
C GLU A 89 0.78 -10.56 10.69
N ARG A 90 0.86 -9.78 9.62
CA ARG A 90 0.75 -10.29 8.24
C ARG A 90 1.94 -11.15 7.83
N LEU A 91 3.16 -10.72 8.13
CA LEU A 91 4.38 -11.51 7.90
C LEU A 91 4.33 -12.81 8.69
N GLN A 92 3.87 -12.74 9.94
CA GLN A 92 3.73 -13.92 10.78
C GLN A 92 2.70 -14.90 10.22
N ALA A 93 1.54 -14.41 9.75
CA ALA A 93 0.56 -15.24 9.05
C ALA A 93 1.11 -15.87 7.75
N VAL A 94 1.90 -15.13 6.96
CA VAL A 94 2.55 -15.64 5.73
C VAL A 94 3.60 -16.71 6.05
N ILE A 95 4.40 -16.51 7.10
CA ILE A 95 5.40 -17.49 7.57
C ILE A 95 4.70 -18.75 8.09
N GLU A 96 3.60 -18.60 8.81
CA GLU A 96 2.79 -19.72 9.33
C GLU A 96 2.09 -20.51 8.20
N GLN A 97 1.75 -19.86 7.07
CA GLN A 97 1.09 -20.49 5.92
C GLN A 97 2.02 -21.15 4.88
N ARG A 98 3.35 -21.17 5.10
CA ARG A 98 4.35 -21.86 4.24
C ARG A 98 4.06 -21.73 2.73
N GLU A 99 4.25 -20.52 2.17
CA GLU A 99 4.21 -20.26 0.72
C GLU A 99 2.86 -20.49 0.01
N GLY A 100 1.76 -20.70 0.75
CA GLY A 100 0.41 -20.73 0.17
C GLY A 100 -0.08 -19.32 -0.20
N ASN A 101 -0.61 -19.16 -1.41
CA ASN A 101 -1.26 -17.93 -1.87
C ASN A 101 -2.27 -17.44 -0.83
N THR A 102 -1.92 -16.35 -0.12
CA THR A 102 -2.83 -15.68 0.79
C THR A 102 -3.91 -14.99 -0.04
N GLN A 103 -5.16 -15.46 0.08
CA GLN A 103 -6.32 -14.66 -0.30
C GLN A 103 -6.47 -13.56 0.74
N TYR A 104 -6.18 -12.32 0.33
CA TYR A 104 -6.53 -11.11 1.05
C TYR A 104 -7.69 -10.42 0.31
#